data_AF-A0A7S3MIV8-F1
#
_entry.id   AF-A0A7S3MIV8-F1
#
_cell.length_a   1.000
_cell.length_b   1.000
_cell.length_c   1.000
_cell.angle_alpha   90.00
_cell.angle_beta   90.00
_cell.angle_gamma   90.00
#
_symmetry.space_group_name_H-M   'P 1'
#
loop_
_entity.id
_entity.type
_entity.pdbx_description
1 polymer ?
#
loop_
_entity_poly.entity_id
_entity_poly.type
_entity_poly.pdbx_seq_one_letter_code
_entity_poly.pdbx_strand_id
1 'polypeptide(L)'
;VNIPNNIGHTPLLKAADEGRKEICAMLLKHPDIDVNAQSQDGFTALICAAQQGHVEIVQYLLDFACLQACPVQKDWLSLSPVIYGIRFVQVLLANRVLDVNLQNREGYSALLVACSNQHMEV
;
A
#
# COMPACT_ATOMS: atom_id res chain seq x y z
N VAL A 1 3.83 17.67 2.00
CA VAL A 1 4.09 16.27 2.40
C VAL A 1 4.50 15.35 1.25
N ASN A 2 4.19 15.67 -0.02
CA ASN A 2 4.49 14.79 -1.16
C ASN A 2 5.77 15.14 -1.93
N ILE A 3 6.64 16.01 -1.38
CA ILE A 3 7.80 16.50 -2.12
C ILE A 3 8.78 15.34 -2.31
N PRO A 4 9.05 14.90 -3.55
CA PRO A 4 9.99 13.81 -3.79
C PRO A 4 11.43 14.29 -3.67
N ASN A 5 12.34 13.37 -3.34
CA ASN A 5 13.79 13.60 -3.46
C ASN A 5 14.27 13.44 -4.93
N ASN A 6 15.58 13.51 -5.15
CA ASN A 6 16.19 13.45 -6.49
C ASN A 6 15.94 12.15 -7.29
N ILE A 7 15.46 11.09 -6.63
CA ILE A 7 15.08 9.80 -7.27
C ILE A 7 13.56 9.61 -7.32
N GLY A 8 12.78 10.64 -7.01
CA GLY A 8 11.31 10.56 -7.02
C GLY A 8 10.71 9.98 -5.74
N HIS A 9 11.51 9.69 -4.71
CA HIS A 9 10.97 9.10 -3.48
C HIS A 9 10.32 10.19 -2.63
N THR A 10 9.00 10.08 -2.46
CA THR A 10 8.26 10.85 -1.47
C THR A 10 8.55 10.35 -0.06
N PRO A 11 8.27 11.16 0.99
CA PRO A 11 8.39 10.70 2.38
C PRO A 11 7.61 9.42 2.65
N LEU A 12 6.44 9.26 2.01
CA LEU A 12 5.61 8.07 2.14
C LEU A 12 6.25 6.83 1.49
N LEU A 13 6.81 6.99 0.28
CA LEU A 13 7.57 5.95 -0.40
C LEU A 13 8.73 5.45 0.48
N LYS A 14 9.51 6.38 1.04
CA LYS A 14 10.66 6.02 1.87
C LYS A 14 10.26 5.35 3.19
N ALA A 15 9.19 5.82 3.83
CA ALA A 15 8.67 5.20 5.04
C ALA A 15 8.13 3.79 4.79
N ALA A 16 7.46 3.57 3.66
CA ALA A 16 6.94 2.27 3.26
C ALA A 16 8.06 1.28 2.90
N ASP A 17 9.09 1.72 2.19
CA ASP A 17 10.29 0.94 1.87
C ASP A 17 11.06 0.51 3.13
N GLU A 18 11.22 1.42 4.10
CA GLU A 18 11.95 1.15 5.35
C GLU A 18 11.14 0.41 6.43
N GLY A 19 9.88 0.06 6.18
CA GLY A 19 9.06 -0.63 7.20
C GLY A 19 8.62 0.28 8.36
N ARG A 20 8.63 1.61 8.18
CA ARG A 20 8.32 2.58 9.24
C ARG A 20 6.82 2.87 9.34
N LYS A 21 6.07 1.92 9.88
CA LYS A 21 4.61 2.00 10.08
C LYS A 21 4.13 3.30 10.73
N GLU A 22 4.77 3.75 11.80
CA GLU A 22 4.38 4.96 12.53
C GLU A 22 4.49 6.22 11.66
N ILE A 23 5.56 6.31 10.85
CA ILE A 23 5.76 7.42 9.92
C ILE A 23 4.73 7.36 8.79
N CYS A 24 4.47 6.18 8.23
CA CYS A 24 3.39 5.99 7.26
C CYS A 24 2.06 6.48 7.84
N ALA A 25 1.73 6.09 9.07
CA ALA A 25 0.49 6.49 9.73
C ALA A 25 0.40 8.01 9.96
N MET A 26 1.49 8.66 10.34
CA MET A 26 1.53 10.12 10.49
C MET A 26 1.35 10.83 9.14
N LEU A 27 2.02 10.36 8.08
CA LEU A 27 1.94 10.95 6.75
C LEU A 27 0.55 10.79 6.14
N LEU A 28 -0.09 9.63 6.32
CA LEU A 28 -1.43 9.36 5.80
C LEU A 28 -2.49 10.24 6.45
N LYS A 29 -2.32 10.67 7.70
CA LYS A 29 -3.25 11.62 8.34
C LYS A 29 -3.21 13.03 7.74
N HIS A 30 -2.26 13.32 6.86
CA HIS A 30 -2.15 14.63 6.25
C HIS A 30 -3.18 14.77 5.11
N PRO A 31 -4.00 15.85 5.07
CA PRO A 31 -5.10 15.98 4.10
C PRO A 31 -4.64 15.97 2.64
N ASP A 32 -3.48 16.54 2.36
CA ASP A 32 -2.93 16.63 1.00
C ASP A 32 -1.98 15.48 0.64
N ILE A 33 -1.98 14.36 1.37
CA ILE A 33 -1.06 13.25 1.06
C ILE A 33 -1.44 12.57 -0.27
N ASP A 34 -0.45 12.39 -1.13
CA ASP A 34 -0.60 11.61 -2.36
C ASP A 34 -0.10 10.19 -2.12
N VAL A 35 -1.06 9.29 -1.89
CA VAL A 35 -0.79 7.86 -1.64
C VAL A 35 -0.41 7.08 -2.89
N ASN A 36 -0.70 7.63 -4.07
CA ASN A 36 -0.41 7.02 -5.37
C ASN A 36 0.86 7.59 -6.01
N ALA A 37 1.58 8.48 -5.32
CA ALA A 37 2.81 9.06 -5.82
C ALA A 37 3.80 7.97 -6.25
N GLN A 38 4.32 8.11 -7.46
CA GLN A 38 5.30 7.20 -8.05
C GLN A 38 6.72 7.75 -7.94
N SER A 39 7.67 6.87 -7.66
CA SER A 39 9.10 7.16 -7.83
C SER A 39 9.44 7.33 -9.32
N GLN A 40 10.66 7.76 -9.63
CA GLN A 40 11.11 7.83 -11.02
C GLN A 40 10.99 6.48 -11.72
N ASP A 41 11.19 5.38 -11.00
CA ASP A 41 11.07 4.01 -11.49
C ASP A 41 9.65 3.46 -11.45
N GLY A 42 8.65 4.30 -11.11
CA GLY A 42 7.24 3.94 -11.12
C GLY A 42 6.76 3.20 -9.86
N PHE A 43 7.61 3.08 -8.83
CA PHE A 43 7.21 2.44 -7.57
C PHE A 43 6.26 3.34 -6.77
N THR A 44 5.19 2.76 -6.22
CA THR A 44 4.32 3.40 -5.24
C THR A 44 4.65 2.92 -3.84
N ALA A 45 4.17 3.64 -2.81
CA ALA A 45 4.36 3.22 -1.42
C ALA A 45 3.82 1.81 -1.16
N LEU A 46 2.72 1.44 -1.84
CA LEU A 46 2.15 0.10 -1.79
C LEU A 46 3.08 -0.96 -2.41
N ILE A 47 3.67 -0.68 -3.58
CA ILE A 47 4.62 -1.60 -4.23
C ILE A 47 5.86 -1.78 -3.35
N CYS A 48 6.43 -0.70 -2.81
CA CYS A 48 7.58 -0.76 -1.91
C CYS A 48 7.29 -1.61 -0.66
N ALA A 49 6.17 -1.36 0.03
CA ALA A 49 5.81 -2.14 1.21
C ALA A 49 5.58 -3.64 0.88
N ALA A 50 4.93 -3.94 -0.26
CA ALA A 50 4.71 -5.31 -0.71
C ALA A 50 6.02 -6.02 -1.12
N GLN A 51 6.93 -5.31 -1.77
CA GLN A 51 8.24 -5.82 -2.18
C GLN A 51 9.10 -6.21 -1.00
N GLN A 52 9.07 -5.39 0.05
CA GLN A 52 9.87 -5.60 1.25
C GLN A 52 9.19 -6.53 2.26
N GLY A 53 7.98 -7.02 1.96
CA GLY A 53 7.23 -7.92 2.84
C GLY A 53 6.62 -7.24 4.08
N HIS A 54 6.46 -5.92 4.07
CA HIS A 54 5.92 -5.15 5.19
C HIS A 54 4.38 -5.25 5.25
N VAL A 55 3.87 -6.44 5.56
CA VAL A 55 2.44 -6.79 5.57
C VAL A 55 1.62 -5.78 6.37
N GLU A 56 2.09 -5.34 7.53
CA GLU A 56 1.39 -4.37 8.37
C GLU A 56 1.20 -3.00 7.69
N ILE A 57 2.19 -2.55 6.91
CA ILE A 57 2.12 -1.26 6.21
C ILE A 57 1.20 -1.37 5.02
N VAL A 58 1.25 -2.49 4.30
CA VAL A 58 0.32 -2.76 3.22
C VAL A 58 -1.12 -2.74 3.74
N GLN A 59 -1.39 -3.45 4.85
CA GLN A 59 -2.71 -3.43 5.48
C GLN A 59 -3.11 -2.01 5.88
N TYR A 60 -2.20 -1.24 6.47
CA TYR A 60 -2.49 0.12 6.90
C TYR A 60 -2.79 1.08 5.73
N LEU A 61 -2.07 0.97 4.62
CA LEU A 61 -2.32 1.74 3.39
C LEU A 61 -3.69 1.39 2.79
N LEU A 62 -4.07 0.11 2.81
CA LEU A 62 -5.38 -0.35 2.33
C LEU A 62 -6.52 0.08 3.26
N ASP A 63 -6.35 -0.05 4.58
CA ASP A 63 -7.35 0.38 5.57
C ASP A 63 -7.59 1.88 5.48
N PHE A 64 -6.53 2.68 5.32
CA PHE A 64 -6.64 4.12 5.10
C PHE A 64 -7.45 4.46 3.84
N ALA A 65 -7.23 3.73 2.73
CA ALA A 65 -7.99 3.91 1.49
C ALA A 65 -9.47 3.50 1.65
N CYS A 66 -9.76 2.39 2.34
CA CYS A 66 -11.14 1.96 2.62
C CYS A 66 -11.89 2.94 3.55
N LEU A 67 -11.21 3.52 4.54
CA LEU A 67 -11.77 4.55 5.43
C LEU A 67 -12.16 5.84 4.68
N GLN A 68 -11.44 6.19 3.61
CA GLN A 68 -11.81 7.33 2.75
C GLN A 68 -12.93 6.98 1.77
N ALA A 69 -13.02 5.73 1.30
CA ALA A 69 -13.98 5.30 0.29
C ALA A 69 -15.38 4.99 0.86
N CYS A 70 -15.49 4.53 2.12
CA CYS A 70 -16.75 4.13 2.73
C CYS A 70 -16.84 4.55 4.21
N PRO A 71 -17.80 5.41 4.61
CA PRO A 71 -18.00 5.79 6.02
C PRO A 71 -18.68 4.68 6.88
N VAL A 72 -18.85 3.47 6.36
CA VAL A 72 -19.63 2.36 6.92
C VAL A 72 -18.79 1.09 6.70
N GLN A 73 -18.34 0.26 7.63
CA GLN A 73 -18.55 0.11 9.08
C GLN A 73 -17.48 -0.88 9.58
N LYS A 74 -17.22 -0.89 10.90
CA LYS A 74 -16.23 -1.72 11.62
C LYS A 74 -16.38 -3.25 11.45
N ASP A 75 -17.32 -3.72 10.65
CA ASP A 75 -17.70 -5.12 10.50
C ASP A 75 -16.73 -5.92 9.61
N TRP A 76 -15.91 -5.24 8.79
CA TRP A 76 -14.86 -5.87 7.99
C TRP A 76 -13.77 -6.54 8.84
N LEU A 77 -13.38 -5.92 9.96
CA LEU A 77 -12.38 -6.49 10.89
C LEU A 77 -12.90 -7.72 11.66
N SER A 78 -14.22 -7.97 11.67
CA SER A 78 -14.82 -9.04 12.47
C SER A 78 -14.79 -10.42 11.80
N LEU A 79 -14.45 -10.52 10.52
CA LEU A 79 -14.50 -11.79 9.77
C LEU A 79 -13.10 -12.38 9.57
N SER A 80 -12.55 -12.88 10.67
CA SER A 80 -11.60 -14.00 10.80
C SER A 80 -10.24 -13.97 10.06
N PRO A 81 -9.13 -14.33 10.75
CA PRO A 81 -7.79 -14.49 10.16
C PRO A 81 -7.66 -15.47 8.97
N VAL A 82 -8.63 -16.33 8.75
CA VAL A 82 -8.54 -17.39 7.72
C VAL A 82 -8.69 -16.85 6.28
N ILE A 83 -9.11 -15.58 6.13
CA ILE A 83 -9.43 -14.96 4.83
C ILE A 83 -8.35 -13.96 4.35
N TYR A 84 -7.21 -13.84 5.05
CA TYR A 84 -6.14 -12.89 4.69
C TYR A 84 -5.61 -13.05 3.25
N GLY A 85 -5.39 -14.28 2.78
CA GLY A 85 -4.87 -14.52 1.43
C GLY A 85 -5.86 -14.23 0.30
N ILE A 86 -7.16 -14.50 0.51
CA ILE A 86 -8.19 -14.41 -0.54
C ILE A 86 -8.71 -12.96 -0.70
N ARG A 87 -8.70 -12.18 0.39
CA ARG A 87 -9.25 -10.82 0.39
C ARG A 87 -8.21 -9.72 0.15
N PHE A 88 -6.90 -10.01 0.24
CA PHE A 88 -5.86 -9.08 -0.21
C PHE A 88 -6.11 -8.63 -1.66
N VAL A 89 -6.37 -9.61 -2.54
CA VAL A 89 -6.71 -9.36 -3.95
C VAL A 89 -8.04 -8.60 -4.09
N GLN A 90 -9.04 -8.88 -3.26
CA GLN A 90 -10.34 -8.20 -3.34
C GLN A 90 -10.34 -6.77 -2.79
N VAL A 91 -9.56 -6.48 -1.74
CA VAL A 91 -9.35 -5.11 -1.25
C VAL A 91 -8.53 -4.31 -2.25
N LEU A 92 -7.54 -4.94 -2.89
CA LEU A 92 -6.82 -4.31 -3.98
C LEU A 92 -7.76 -3.94 -5.14
N LEU A 93 -8.59 -4.89 -5.60
CA LEU A 93 -9.54 -4.68 -6.71
C LEU A 93 -10.70 -3.72 -6.38
N ALA A 94 -11.03 -3.50 -5.12
CA ALA A 94 -12.18 -2.69 -4.70
C ALA A 94 -11.88 -1.20 -4.46
N ASN A 95 -10.61 -0.79 -4.45
CA ASN A 95 -10.24 0.57 -4.07
C ASN A 95 -10.30 1.56 -5.25
N ARG A 96 -11.13 2.60 -5.13
CA ARG A 96 -11.17 3.73 -6.08
C ARG A 96 -10.18 4.86 -5.77
N VAL A 97 -9.59 4.84 -4.57
CA VAL A 97 -8.67 5.89 -4.08
C VAL A 97 -7.21 5.49 -4.26
N LEU A 98 -6.88 4.22 -4.01
CA LEU A 98 -5.53 3.68 -4.19
C LEU A 98 -5.49 2.93 -5.53
N ASP A 99 -4.66 3.39 -6.46
CA ASP A 99 -4.52 2.70 -7.75
C ASP A 99 -3.51 1.56 -7.61
N VAL A 100 -4.05 0.39 -7.31
CA VAL A 100 -3.31 -0.85 -7.14
C VAL A 100 -2.79 -1.43 -8.46
N ASN A 101 -3.28 -0.92 -9.59
CA ASN A 101 -2.87 -1.34 -10.92
C ASN A 101 -1.68 -0.52 -11.42
N LEU A 102 -1.24 0.50 -10.68
CA LEU A 102 0.01 1.19 -10.98
C LEU A 102 1.15 0.18 -11.05
N GLN A 103 1.86 0.23 -12.16
CA GLN A 103 3.01 -0.61 -12.43
C GLN A 103 4.28 0.22 -12.36
N ASN A 104 5.35 -0.38 -11.85
CA ASN A 104 6.68 0.17 -12.00
C ASN A 104 7.13 0.09 -13.47
N ARG A 105 8.32 0.63 -13.79
CA ARG A 105 8.89 0.58 -15.15
C ARG A 105 9.09 -0.84 -15.70
N GLU A 106 9.13 -1.85 -14.84
CA GLU A 106 9.26 -3.25 -15.21
C GLU A 106 7.90 -3.95 -15.43
N GLY A 107 6.78 -3.23 -15.26
CA GLY A 107 5.43 -3.78 -15.40
C GLY A 107 4.90 -4.44 -14.13
N TYR A 108 5.63 -4.35 -13.01
CA TYR A 108 5.24 -4.96 -11.74
C TYR A 108 4.24 -4.08 -11.00
N SER A 109 3.03 -4.60 -10.77
CA SER A 109 2.05 -4.01 -9.86
C SER A 109 2.26 -4.53 -8.44
N ALA A 110 1.68 -3.85 -7.45
CA ALA A 110 1.78 -4.27 -6.05
C ALA A 110 1.25 -5.70 -5.85
N LEU A 111 0.22 -6.08 -6.62
CA LEU A 111 -0.30 -7.45 -6.64
C LEU A 111 0.75 -8.44 -7.17
N LEU A 112 1.41 -8.12 -8.30
CA LEU A 112 2.38 -9.03 -8.90
C LEU A 112 3.57 -9.27 -7.97
N VAL A 113 4.03 -8.22 -7.30
CA VAL A 113 5.12 -8.29 -6.32
C VAL A 113 4.72 -9.07 -5.06
N ALA A 114 3.51 -8.87 -4.55
CA ALA A 114 2.99 -9.63 -3.42
C ALA A 114 2.86 -11.12 -3.74
N CYS A 115 2.39 -11.46 -4.94
CA CYS A 115 2.29 -12.85 -5.40
C CYS A 115 3.67 -13.50 -5.63
N SER A 116 4.67 -12.76 -6.12
CA SER A 116 6.04 -13.29 -6.25
C SER A 116 6.70 -13.52 -4.89
N ASN A 117 6.36 -12.73 -3.88
CA ASN A 117 6.92 -12.82 -2.52
C ASN A 117 6.19 -13.82 -1.60
N GLN A 118 4.97 -14.26 -1.94
CA GLN A 118 4.27 -15.34 -1.21
C GLN A 118 4.96 -16.72 -1.32
N HIS A 119 6.09 -16.82 -2.01
CA HIS A 119 7.01 -17.96 -1.93
C HIS A 119 8.06 -17.84 -0.79
N MET A 120 8.01 -16.79 0.05
CA MET A 120 8.91 -16.61 1.21
C MET A 120 8.24 -16.81 2.58
N GLU A 121 6.95 -17.16 2.64
CA GLU A 121 6.32 -17.65 3.87
C GLU A 121 5.98 -19.14 3.75
N VAL A 122 7.01 -19.99 3.91
CA VAL A 122 6.87 -21.37 4.41
C VAL A 122 7.99 -21.68 5.39
#